data_AF-A0A7S4KJW3-F1
#
_entry.id   AF-A0A7S4KJW3-F1
#
_cell.length_a   1.000
_cell.length_b   1.000
_cell.length_c   1.000
_cell.angle_alpha   90.00
_cell.angle_beta   90.00
_cell.angle_gamma   90.00
#
_symmetry.space_group_name_H-M   'P 1'
#
loop_
_entity.id
_entity.type
_entity.pdbx_description
1 polymer ?
#
loop_
_entity_poly.entity_id
_entity_poly.type
_entity_poly.pdbx_seq_one_letter_code
_entity_poly.pdbx_strand_id
1 'polypeptide(L)'
;AIMARAPKKKGKTGEAASYVTRNQAIKKLQVTLGDFRRLCILKGVYPRDPKKKAKGKDKTYYATKDILFLLHEPVLSKLRDIRAHKRKIIKAKSKKDFVLVEYLDKRKPFYLLDRLVKERFPTFTDAVRDMDDALSMATLFSNLPSTNLIQSKRTLNCRRLCLEFFNYVALSHSLRKVFLSIKGCYFQAEVQGQSVTWLVPYNFVQEVPPDIDYRVMMTFLEFYETQLHFINFRLYNTLGLKYPPQVDLQKSDANLGINAFLLEQISSEDPEATPAAPDAAKTVTAQKKASNGEKKQQQAKIKSLQEKMQDILENENESKSQEDVGEDINADLEDEEAEEEEQEQGTETLLFKKLKFFLSREVPRALLELMIKSFGGAVGWEGPGSPFPESDESITHQVVDR
;
A
#
# COMPACT_ATOMS: atom_id res chain seq x y z
N ALA A 1 41.12 40.88 -29.43
CA ALA A 1 41.72 39.60 -28.97
C ALA A 1 40.62 38.65 -28.53
N ILE A 2 40.29 37.66 -29.38
CA ILE A 2 39.30 36.62 -29.05
C ILE A 2 40.02 35.63 -28.12
N MET A 3 39.67 35.62 -26.83
CA MET A 3 40.21 34.64 -25.88
C MET A 3 39.88 33.23 -26.36
N ALA A 4 40.90 32.49 -26.81
CA ALA A 4 40.79 31.09 -27.16
C ALA A 4 40.31 30.28 -25.94
N ARG A 5 39.11 29.69 -26.03
CA ARG A 5 38.56 28.81 -24.99
C ARG A 5 39.56 27.68 -24.70
N ALA A 6 39.97 27.57 -23.44
CA ALA A 6 40.86 26.49 -22.98
C ALA A 6 40.37 25.10 -23.44
N PRO A 7 41.28 24.18 -23.82
CA PRO A 7 40.90 22.87 -24.34
C PRO A 7 40.09 22.09 -23.31
N LYS A 8 38.86 21.73 -23.68
CA LYS A 8 37.96 20.95 -22.81
C LYS A 8 38.59 19.59 -22.54
N LYS A 9 38.80 19.26 -21.25
CA LYS A 9 39.33 17.94 -20.85
C LYS A 9 38.39 16.83 -21.35
N LYS A 10 38.97 15.79 -21.97
CA LYS A 10 38.24 14.61 -22.47
C LYS A 10 37.35 14.03 -21.35
N GLY A 11 36.08 13.77 -21.67
CA GLY A 11 35.10 13.19 -20.74
C GLY A 11 34.41 14.17 -19.78
N LYS A 12 34.73 15.48 -19.81
CA LYS A 12 34.03 16.50 -19.00
C LYS A 12 32.80 17.11 -19.67
N THR A 13 32.60 16.90 -20.97
CA THR A 13 31.46 17.44 -21.73
C THR A 13 30.84 16.37 -22.61
N GLY A 14 29.52 16.45 -22.81
CA GLY A 14 28.74 15.50 -23.62
C GLY A 14 28.24 14.29 -22.83
N GLU A 15 27.83 13.25 -23.54
CA GLU A 15 27.21 12.04 -22.99
C GLU A 15 28.05 11.37 -21.87
N ALA A 16 29.37 11.43 -21.95
CA ALA A 16 30.27 10.89 -20.93
C ALA A 16 30.15 11.57 -19.55
N ALA A 17 29.68 12.82 -19.49
CA ALA A 17 29.43 13.54 -18.24
C ALA A 17 28.01 13.27 -17.66
N SER A 18 27.09 12.83 -18.50
CA SER A 18 25.72 12.50 -18.13
C SER A 18 25.60 11.22 -17.30
N TYR A 19 26.65 10.39 -17.28
CA TYR A 19 26.67 9.12 -16.56
C TYR A 19 27.82 9.01 -15.56
N VAL A 20 27.53 8.37 -14.43
CA VAL A 20 28.50 8.03 -13.39
C VAL A 20 28.51 6.53 -13.17
N THR A 21 29.69 5.98 -12.90
CA THR A 21 29.81 4.55 -12.57
C THR A 21 29.29 4.29 -11.15
N ARG A 22 28.81 3.07 -10.87
CA ARG A 22 28.36 2.65 -9.52
C ARG A 22 29.34 3.03 -8.41
N ASN A 23 30.63 2.75 -8.60
CA ASN A 23 31.66 3.07 -7.58
C ASN A 23 31.81 4.57 -7.35
N GLN A 24 31.60 5.40 -8.37
CA GLN A 24 31.62 6.86 -8.22
C GLN A 24 30.36 7.38 -7.54
N ALA A 25 29.19 6.80 -7.86
CA ALA A 25 27.94 7.14 -7.18
C ALA A 25 28.03 6.82 -5.68
N ILE A 26 28.54 5.65 -5.31
CA ILE A 26 28.74 5.24 -3.91
C ILE A 26 29.68 6.21 -3.19
N LYS A 27 30.82 6.57 -3.81
CA LYS A 27 31.78 7.53 -3.24
C LYS A 27 31.16 8.93 -3.08
N LYS A 28 30.37 9.39 -4.05
CA LYS A 28 29.70 10.70 -4.01
C LYS A 28 28.63 10.76 -2.91
N LEU A 29 27.84 9.70 -2.76
CA LEU A 29 26.78 9.60 -1.75
C LEU A 29 27.30 9.22 -0.34
N GLN A 30 28.56 8.78 -0.22
CA GLN A 30 29.20 8.37 1.03
C GLN A 30 28.45 7.24 1.78
N VAL A 31 27.91 6.28 1.03
CA VAL A 31 27.13 5.15 1.55
C VAL A 31 27.84 3.82 1.32
N THR A 32 27.35 2.75 1.94
CA THR A 32 27.82 1.39 1.62
C THR A 32 27.14 0.89 0.33
N LEU A 33 27.66 -0.19 -0.27
CA LEU A 33 27.03 -0.81 -1.44
C LEU A 33 25.60 -1.29 -1.15
N GLY A 34 25.35 -1.86 0.04
CA GLY A 34 24.02 -2.32 0.45
C GLY A 34 23.03 -1.17 0.60
N ASP A 35 23.45 -0.08 1.26
CA ASP A 35 22.62 1.11 1.43
C ASP A 35 22.37 1.82 0.10
N PHE A 36 23.37 1.84 -0.80
CA PHE A 36 23.21 2.38 -2.15
C PHE A 36 22.16 1.61 -2.95
N ARG A 37 22.22 0.26 -2.95
CA ARG A 37 21.21 -0.59 -3.61
C ARG A 37 19.82 -0.33 -3.03
N ARG A 38 19.70 -0.27 -1.70
CA ARG A 38 18.44 0.02 -1.00
C ARG A 38 17.86 1.37 -1.44
N LEU A 39 18.67 2.44 -1.44
CA LEU A 39 18.23 3.76 -1.90
C LEU A 39 17.78 3.76 -3.36
N CYS A 40 18.52 3.06 -4.23
CA CYS A 40 18.16 2.95 -5.64
C CYS A 40 16.80 2.27 -5.82
N ILE A 41 16.53 1.20 -5.05
CA ILE A 41 15.25 0.47 -5.09
C ILE A 41 14.11 1.35 -4.59
N LEU A 42 14.28 1.97 -3.42
CA LEU A 42 13.25 2.83 -2.81
C LEU A 42 12.85 4.02 -3.68
N LYS A 43 13.78 4.54 -4.48
CA LYS A 43 13.52 5.66 -5.41
C LYS A 43 13.24 5.26 -6.86
N GLY A 44 13.37 3.98 -7.21
CA GLY A 44 13.25 3.54 -8.60
C GLY A 44 14.37 4.07 -9.51
N VAL A 45 15.60 4.17 -9.01
CA VAL A 45 16.78 4.54 -9.81
C VAL A 45 17.41 3.28 -10.40
N TYR A 46 17.31 3.14 -11.72
CA TYR A 46 17.81 1.97 -12.45
C TYR A 46 19.17 2.23 -13.11
N PRO A 47 20.02 1.19 -13.27
CA PRO A 47 21.21 1.29 -14.10
C PRO A 47 20.82 1.58 -15.56
N ARG A 48 21.65 2.34 -16.26
CA ARG A 48 21.48 2.71 -17.67
C ARG A 48 22.65 2.19 -18.48
N ASP A 49 22.40 1.84 -19.75
CA ASP A 49 23.46 1.44 -20.67
C ASP A 49 23.78 2.56 -21.68
N PRO A 50 24.81 3.40 -21.43
CA PRO A 50 25.13 4.52 -22.31
C PRO A 50 25.82 4.06 -23.59
N LYS A 51 25.60 4.77 -24.71
CA LYS A 51 26.24 4.45 -26.00
C LYS A 51 27.77 4.59 -25.89
N LYS A 52 28.24 5.63 -25.19
CA LYS A 52 29.66 5.89 -24.94
C LYS A 52 30.07 5.53 -23.51
N LYS A 53 30.60 4.32 -23.34
CA LYS A 53 31.10 3.80 -22.05
C LYS A 53 32.52 4.28 -21.74
N ALA A 54 32.65 5.53 -21.28
CA ALA A 54 33.94 6.19 -21.05
C ALA A 54 34.89 5.50 -20.05
N LYS A 55 34.39 4.63 -19.16
CA LYS A 55 35.17 4.00 -18.07
C LYS A 55 35.25 2.47 -18.17
N GLY A 56 34.86 1.89 -19.30
CA GLY A 56 34.87 0.44 -19.55
C GLY A 56 33.46 -0.14 -19.73
N LYS A 57 33.36 -1.27 -20.45
CA LYS A 57 32.09 -1.92 -20.80
C LYS A 57 31.47 -2.70 -19.63
N ASP A 58 32.30 -3.24 -18.73
CA ASP A 58 31.87 -4.14 -17.64
C ASP A 58 31.34 -3.40 -16.40
N LYS A 59 31.20 -2.07 -16.50
CA LYS A 59 30.75 -1.23 -15.38
C LYS A 59 29.28 -0.90 -15.53
N THR A 60 28.58 -0.91 -14.41
CA THR A 60 27.22 -0.37 -14.35
C THR A 60 27.26 1.14 -14.22
N TYR A 61 26.48 1.80 -15.07
CA TYR A 61 26.35 3.24 -15.14
C TYR A 61 24.97 3.68 -14.62
N TYR A 62 24.94 4.85 -14.00
CA TYR A 62 23.74 5.53 -13.53
C TYR A 62 23.74 6.95 -14.09
N ALA A 63 22.56 7.54 -14.29
CA ALA A 63 22.49 8.92 -14.72
C ALA A 63 22.97 9.85 -13.60
N THR A 64 23.78 10.86 -13.95
CA THR A 64 24.31 11.84 -13.00
C THR A 64 23.19 12.64 -12.33
N LYS A 65 22.09 12.89 -13.05
CA LYS A 65 20.89 13.58 -12.55
C LYS A 65 20.23 12.78 -11.43
N ASP A 66 20.03 11.48 -11.62
CA ASP A 66 19.41 10.60 -10.62
C ASP A 66 20.27 10.52 -9.34
N ILE A 67 21.60 10.43 -9.48
CA ILE A 67 22.50 10.44 -8.32
C ILE A 67 22.49 11.79 -7.59
N LEU A 68 22.31 12.90 -8.31
CA LEU A 68 22.14 14.21 -7.69
C LEU A 68 20.81 14.28 -6.93
N PHE A 69 19.74 13.73 -7.50
CA PHE A 69 18.45 13.63 -6.83
C PHE A 69 18.54 12.80 -5.53
N LEU A 70 19.21 11.65 -5.57
CA LEU A 70 19.47 10.81 -4.38
C LEU A 70 20.27 11.53 -3.29
N LEU A 71 21.07 12.54 -3.64
CA LEU A 71 21.88 13.29 -2.67
C LEU A 71 21.02 14.16 -1.75
N HIS A 72 19.89 14.66 -2.25
CA HIS A 72 18.98 15.52 -1.51
C HIS A 72 17.86 14.74 -0.80
N GLU A 73 17.91 13.41 -0.85
CA GLU A 73 16.84 12.57 -0.30
C GLU A 73 16.91 12.45 1.24
N PRO A 74 15.83 12.72 1.99
CA PRO A 74 15.84 12.61 3.47
C PRO A 74 16.18 11.20 3.98
N VAL A 75 15.79 10.15 3.25
CA VAL A 75 16.11 8.75 3.61
C VAL A 75 17.62 8.52 3.67
N LEU A 76 18.41 9.20 2.83
CA LEU A 76 19.88 9.12 2.86
C LEU A 76 20.44 9.58 4.21
N SER A 77 19.91 10.68 4.76
CA SER A 77 20.31 11.19 6.07
C SER A 77 20.00 10.17 7.18
N LYS A 78 18.79 9.60 7.16
CA LYS A 78 18.39 8.57 8.13
C LYS A 78 19.22 7.30 8.03
N LEU A 79 19.63 6.88 6.84
CA LEU A 79 20.54 5.73 6.69
C LEU A 79 21.92 6.00 7.32
N ARG A 80 22.42 7.23 7.21
CA ARG A 80 23.66 7.65 7.89
C ARG A 80 23.49 7.64 9.40
N ASP A 81 22.35 8.11 9.91
CA ASP A 81 22.02 8.07 11.34
C ASP A 81 21.95 6.63 11.86
N ILE A 82 21.27 5.73 11.13
CA ILE A 82 21.20 4.31 11.45
C ILE A 82 22.59 3.69 11.52
N ARG A 83 23.47 4.03 10.57
CA ARG A 83 24.84 3.52 10.57
C ARG A 83 25.68 4.09 11.72
N ALA A 84 25.53 5.37 12.04
CA ALA A 84 26.17 5.98 13.21
C ALA A 84 25.67 5.33 14.51
N HIS A 85 24.37 5.07 14.61
CA HIS A 85 23.74 4.40 15.75
C HIS A 85 24.23 2.96 15.92
N LYS A 86 24.31 2.18 14.83
CA LYS A 86 24.90 0.82 14.85
C LYS A 86 26.34 0.84 15.37
N ARG A 87 27.16 1.82 14.98
CA ARG A 87 28.52 1.97 15.50
C ARG A 87 28.55 2.26 17.01
N LYS A 88 27.60 3.07 17.51
CA LYS A 88 27.45 3.33 18.95
C LYS A 88 27.09 2.06 19.72
N ILE A 89 26.15 1.26 19.21
CA ILE A 89 25.79 -0.04 19.80
C ILE A 89 27.00 -0.97 19.84
N ILE A 90 27.73 -1.11 18.73
CA ILE A 90 28.94 -1.96 18.67
C ILE A 90 29.99 -1.50 19.70
N LYS A 91 30.20 -0.19 19.84
CA LYS A 91 31.13 0.39 20.81
C LYS A 91 30.69 0.15 22.27
N ALA A 92 29.39 0.24 22.56
CA ALA A 92 28.85 -0.07 23.88
C ALA A 92 28.98 -1.57 24.20
N LYS A 93 28.65 -2.44 23.23
CA LYS A 93 28.84 -3.90 23.33
C LYS A 93 30.31 -4.27 23.57
N SER A 94 31.26 -3.66 22.85
CA SER A 94 32.69 -3.92 23.06
C SER A 94 33.19 -3.49 24.45
N LYS A 95 32.53 -2.48 25.05
CA LYS A 95 32.81 -2.03 26.42
C LYS A 95 32.07 -2.83 27.49
N LYS A 96 31.26 -3.83 27.11
CA LYS A 96 30.39 -4.63 27.99
C LYS A 96 29.39 -3.80 28.81
N ASP A 97 29.01 -2.62 28.30
CA ASP A 97 27.97 -1.79 28.91
C ASP A 97 26.59 -2.20 28.36
N PHE A 98 25.97 -3.18 29.02
CA PHE A 98 24.69 -3.75 28.57
C PHE A 98 23.51 -2.79 28.76
N VAL A 99 23.54 -1.94 29.79
CA VAL A 99 22.47 -0.96 30.06
C VAL A 99 22.39 0.06 28.92
N LEU A 100 23.55 0.58 28.50
CA LEU A 100 23.60 1.50 27.38
C LEU A 100 23.17 0.85 26.07
N VAL A 101 23.46 -0.44 25.85
CA VAL A 101 23.02 -1.18 24.66
C VAL A 101 21.50 -1.28 24.61
N GLU A 102 20.85 -1.66 25.71
CA GLU A 102 19.38 -1.75 25.75
C GLU A 102 18.73 -0.39 25.52
N TYR A 103 19.28 0.67 26.12
CA TYR A 103 18.81 2.04 25.92
C TYR A 103 18.95 2.49 24.45
N LEU A 104 20.08 2.18 23.82
CA LEU A 104 20.30 2.47 22.40
C LEU A 104 19.35 1.65 21.51
N ASP A 105 19.14 0.37 21.81
CA ASP A 105 18.25 -0.49 21.01
C ASP A 105 16.80 0.03 21.02
N LYS A 106 16.32 0.58 22.15
CA LYS A 106 15.00 1.26 22.23
C LYS A 106 14.92 2.54 21.38
N ARG A 107 16.05 3.25 21.20
CA ARG A 107 16.12 4.53 20.47
C ARG A 107 16.65 4.39 19.04
N LYS A 108 16.57 3.20 18.47
CA LYS A 108 17.04 2.95 17.11
C LYS A 108 16.31 3.87 16.12
N PRO A 109 17.04 4.71 15.36
CA PRO A 109 16.41 5.54 14.35
C PRO A 109 15.79 4.66 13.27
N PHE A 110 14.60 5.05 12.82
CA PHE A 110 13.92 4.47 11.68
C PHE A 110 13.55 5.59 10.70
N TYR A 111 13.17 5.19 9.50
CA TYR A 111 12.62 6.10 8.49
C TYR A 111 11.27 5.54 8.03
N LEU A 112 10.44 6.42 7.48
CA LEU A 112 9.16 6.07 6.88
C LEU A 112 9.27 6.20 5.36
N LEU A 113 8.49 5.39 4.63
CA LEU A 113 8.46 5.39 3.17
C LEU A 113 7.26 6.17 2.61
N ASP A 114 6.39 6.71 3.46
CA ASP A 114 5.12 7.34 3.09
C ASP A 114 5.29 8.45 2.05
N ARG A 115 6.29 9.31 2.26
CA ARG A 115 6.62 10.38 1.32
C ARG A 115 7.09 9.83 -0.03
N LEU A 116 7.84 8.73 -0.02
CA LEU A 116 8.34 8.09 -1.24
C LEU A 116 7.22 7.49 -2.06
N VAL A 117 6.27 6.83 -1.40
CA VAL A 117 5.09 6.25 -2.07
C VAL A 117 4.27 7.36 -2.73
N LYS A 118 4.00 8.46 -2.01
CA LYS A 118 3.25 9.61 -2.55
C LYS A 118 3.97 10.35 -3.69
N GLU A 119 5.30 10.45 -3.62
CA GLU A 119 6.10 11.04 -4.71
C GLU A 119 6.14 10.14 -5.95
N ARG A 120 6.16 8.81 -5.77
CA ARG A 120 6.18 7.84 -6.88
C ARG A 120 4.82 7.64 -7.53
N PHE A 121 3.75 7.69 -6.73
CA PHE A 121 2.37 7.55 -7.19
C PHE A 121 1.56 8.80 -6.79
N PRO A 122 1.57 9.85 -7.62
CA PRO A 122 0.85 11.09 -7.34
C PRO A 122 -0.67 10.87 -7.30
N THR A 123 -1.16 9.97 -8.14
CA THR A 123 -2.57 9.59 -8.19
C THR A 123 -2.77 8.17 -7.64
N PHE A 124 -3.97 7.88 -7.19
CA PHE A 124 -4.29 6.54 -6.69
C PHE A 124 -4.42 5.51 -7.81
N THR A 125 -4.92 5.90 -8.98
CA THR A 125 -4.97 5.04 -10.16
C THR A 125 -3.58 4.58 -10.58
N ASP A 126 -2.57 5.45 -10.49
CA ASP A 126 -1.17 5.06 -10.73
C ASP A 126 -0.66 4.04 -9.70
N ALA A 127 -1.07 4.17 -8.44
CA ALA A 127 -0.70 3.23 -7.38
C ALA A 127 -1.34 1.84 -7.60
N VAL A 128 -2.61 1.80 -8.05
CA VAL A 128 -3.34 0.57 -8.38
C VAL A 128 -2.74 -0.11 -9.62
N ARG A 129 -2.31 0.67 -10.63
CA ARG A 129 -1.69 0.11 -11.83
C ARG A 129 -0.37 -0.63 -11.55
N ASP A 130 0.42 -0.18 -10.58
CA ASP A 130 1.69 -0.81 -10.16
C ASP A 130 1.49 -1.78 -8.96
N MET A 131 0.25 -2.21 -8.69
CA MET A 131 -0.10 -3.08 -7.54
C MET A 131 0.15 -4.57 -7.82
N ASP A 132 0.12 -4.99 -9.08
CA ASP A 132 0.26 -6.40 -9.52
C ASP A 132 1.54 -7.06 -8.97
N ASP A 133 2.68 -6.39 -9.14
CA ASP A 133 3.98 -6.84 -8.65
C ASP A 133 4.02 -6.86 -7.11
N ALA A 134 3.42 -5.85 -6.47
CA ALA A 134 3.38 -5.73 -5.02
C ALA A 134 2.58 -6.88 -4.39
N LEU A 135 1.40 -7.21 -4.94
CA LEU A 135 0.56 -8.31 -4.49
C LEU A 135 1.22 -9.67 -4.74
N SER A 136 1.78 -9.89 -5.93
CA SER A 136 2.44 -11.15 -6.27
C SER A 136 3.67 -11.41 -5.38
N MET A 137 4.42 -10.36 -5.05
CA MET A 137 5.55 -10.49 -4.12
C MET A 137 5.06 -10.71 -2.67
N ALA A 138 4.06 -9.95 -2.20
CA ALA A 138 3.55 -10.09 -0.84
C ALA A 138 2.92 -11.48 -0.59
N THR A 139 2.19 -12.03 -1.57
CA THR A 139 1.62 -13.39 -1.51
C THR A 139 2.69 -14.48 -1.55
N LEU A 140 3.78 -14.28 -2.31
CA LEU A 140 4.93 -15.18 -2.24
C LEU A 140 5.55 -15.17 -0.84
N PHE A 141 5.85 -14.00 -0.29
CA PHE A 141 6.47 -13.87 1.04
C PHE A 141 5.56 -14.33 2.18
N SER A 142 4.24 -14.34 2.02
CA SER A 142 3.32 -14.89 3.02
C SER A 142 3.39 -16.42 3.11
N ASN A 143 3.79 -17.08 2.02
CA ASN A 143 3.89 -18.55 1.94
C ASN A 143 5.30 -19.07 2.24
N LEU A 144 6.31 -18.20 2.21
CA LEU A 144 7.69 -18.59 2.52
C LEU A 144 7.90 -18.83 4.03
N PRO A 145 8.68 -19.85 4.41
CA PRO A 145 9.03 -20.10 5.80
C PRO A 145 9.92 -18.98 6.35
N SER A 146 9.82 -18.74 7.65
CA SER A 146 10.70 -17.82 8.35
C SER A 146 12.12 -18.40 8.45
N THR A 147 13.11 -17.59 8.09
CA THR A 147 14.53 -17.97 8.11
C THR A 147 15.36 -16.83 8.70
N ASN A 148 16.67 -17.03 8.89
CA ASN A 148 17.56 -15.95 9.37
C ASN A 148 17.56 -14.71 8.44
N LEU A 149 17.25 -14.90 7.16
CA LEU A 149 17.14 -13.83 6.17
C LEU A 149 15.73 -13.23 6.12
N ILE A 150 14.70 -14.07 6.35
CA ILE A 150 13.29 -13.71 6.24
C ILE A 150 12.67 -13.52 7.62
N GLN A 151 12.41 -12.26 7.96
CA GLN A 151 11.82 -11.90 9.25
C GLN A 151 10.36 -12.34 9.34
N SER A 152 10.02 -13.16 10.34
CA SER A 152 8.65 -13.63 10.57
C SER A 152 7.64 -12.48 10.68
N LYS A 153 8.03 -11.36 11.29
CA LYS A 153 7.19 -10.16 11.40
C LYS A 153 6.75 -9.63 10.03
N ARG A 154 7.63 -9.66 9.03
CA ARG A 154 7.31 -9.19 7.67
C ARG A 154 6.42 -10.15 6.92
N THR A 155 6.70 -11.45 7.01
CA THR A 155 5.83 -12.51 6.45
C THR A 155 4.40 -12.41 6.98
N LEU A 156 4.23 -12.19 8.29
CA LEU A 156 2.91 -12.00 8.90
C LEU A 156 2.23 -10.71 8.42
N ASN A 157 2.98 -9.60 8.30
CA ASN A 157 2.44 -8.35 7.76
C ASN A 157 2.00 -8.52 6.29
N CYS A 158 2.79 -9.20 5.47
CA CYS A 158 2.44 -9.47 4.07
C CYS A 158 1.16 -10.31 3.99
N ARG A 159 1.06 -11.37 4.80
CA ARG A 159 -0.16 -12.18 4.90
C ARG A 159 -1.36 -11.32 5.29
N ARG A 160 -1.22 -10.43 6.27
CA ARG A 160 -2.28 -9.51 6.69
C ARG A 160 -2.73 -8.61 5.54
N LEU A 161 -1.79 -7.93 4.87
CA LEU A 161 -2.08 -7.00 3.77
C LEU A 161 -2.74 -7.70 2.56
N CYS A 162 -2.30 -8.91 2.23
CA CYS A 162 -2.92 -9.72 1.17
C CYS A 162 -4.35 -10.13 1.56
N LEU A 163 -4.57 -10.58 2.79
CA LEU A 163 -5.89 -10.96 3.26
C LEU A 163 -6.86 -9.76 3.35
N GLU A 164 -6.37 -8.58 3.76
CA GLU A 164 -7.13 -7.32 3.70
C GLU A 164 -7.57 -7.03 2.25
N PHE A 165 -6.66 -7.14 1.28
CA PHE A 165 -7.01 -6.92 -0.12
C PHE A 165 -7.98 -7.97 -0.66
N PHE A 166 -7.78 -9.26 -0.34
CA PHE A 166 -8.69 -10.33 -0.76
C PHE A 166 -10.09 -10.17 -0.15
N ASN A 167 -10.17 -9.69 1.09
CA ASN A 167 -11.42 -9.34 1.72
C ASN A 167 -12.11 -8.17 1.00
N TYR A 168 -11.36 -7.12 0.63
CA TYR A 168 -11.89 -6.05 -0.21
C TYR A 168 -12.45 -6.57 -1.55
N VAL A 169 -11.73 -7.44 -2.26
CA VAL A 169 -12.18 -8.04 -3.53
C VAL A 169 -13.43 -8.91 -3.33
N ALA A 170 -13.52 -9.62 -2.21
CA ALA A 170 -14.70 -10.40 -1.85
C ALA A 170 -15.93 -9.52 -1.58
N LEU A 171 -15.76 -8.40 -0.87
CA LEU A 171 -16.85 -7.48 -0.52
C LEU A 171 -17.30 -6.58 -1.67
N SER A 172 -16.35 -6.16 -2.52
CA SER A 172 -16.63 -5.30 -3.67
C SER A 172 -17.12 -6.07 -4.89
N HIS A 173 -17.08 -7.41 -4.86
CA HIS A 173 -17.46 -8.28 -5.98
C HIS A 173 -16.72 -7.92 -7.29
N SER A 174 -15.46 -7.53 -7.17
CA SER A 174 -14.64 -7.00 -8.28
C SER A 174 -13.86 -8.08 -9.06
N LEU A 175 -13.96 -9.35 -8.68
CA LEU A 175 -13.23 -10.43 -9.34
C LEU A 175 -13.82 -10.72 -10.73
N ARG A 176 -12.98 -10.74 -11.77
CA ARG A 176 -13.41 -10.92 -13.17
C ARG A 176 -12.92 -12.22 -13.79
N LYS A 177 -11.63 -12.52 -13.66
CA LYS A 177 -11.02 -13.72 -14.29
C LYS A 177 -10.18 -14.49 -13.30
N VAL A 178 -10.18 -15.81 -13.48
CA VAL A 178 -9.40 -16.75 -12.68
C VAL A 178 -8.78 -17.75 -13.64
N PHE A 179 -7.47 -17.99 -13.50
CA PHE A 179 -6.75 -18.97 -14.31
C PHE A 179 -5.83 -19.82 -13.42
N LEU A 180 -6.08 -21.13 -13.39
CA LEU A 180 -5.27 -22.09 -12.65
C LEU A 180 -4.11 -22.55 -13.54
N SER A 181 -2.89 -22.42 -13.03
CA SER A 181 -1.65 -22.84 -13.69
C SER A 181 -0.85 -23.76 -12.78
N ILE A 182 0.14 -24.46 -13.33
CA ILE A 182 1.09 -25.29 -12.56
C ILE A 182 1.83 -24.46 -11.49
N LYS A 183 2.07 -23.16 -11.76
CA LYS A 183 2.76 -22.26 -10.82
C LYS A 183 1.90 -21.81 -9.63
N GLY A 184 0.59 -21.82 -9.80
CA GLY A 184 -0.36 -21.19 -8.89
C GLY A 184 -1.60 -20.69 -9.60
N CYS A 185 -2.42 -19.93 -8.87
CA CYS A 185 -3.67 -19.37 -9.38
C CYS A 185 -3.50 -17.89 -9.69
N TYR A 186 -3.77 -17.51 -10.94
CA TYR A 186 -3.84 -16.13 -11.39
C TYR A 186 -5.26 -15.61 -11.15
N PHE A 187 -5.37 -14.46 -10.49
CA PHE A 187 -6.62 -13.75 -10.30
C PHE A 187 -6.53 -12.40 -10.99
N GLN A 188 -7.63 -11.98 -11.61
CA GLN A 188 -7.80 -10.65 -12.18
C GLN A 188 -9.05 -10.00 -11.58
N ALA A 189 -8.88 -8.86 -10.93
CA ALA A 189 -9.97 -8.05 -10.39
C ALA A 189 -9.95 -6.64 -10.96
N GLU A 190 -11.13 -6.02 -11.04
CA GLU A 190 -11.31 -4.68 -11.55
C GLU A 190 -11.47 -3.70 -10.38
N VAL A 191 -10.45 -2.87 -10.15
CA VAL A 191 -10.40 -1.92 -9.04
C VAL A 191 -10.35 -0.51 -9.61
N GLN A 192 -11.41 0.28 -9.39
CA GLN A 192 -11.55 1.66 -9.90
C GLN A 192 -11.23 1.79 -11.40
N GLY A 193 -11.76 0.89 -12.23
CA GLY A 193 -11.56 0.87 -13.68
C GLY A 193 -10.14 0.47 -14.13
N GLN A 194 -9.31 -0.08 -13.24
CA GLN A 194 -8.03 -0.71 -13.60
C GLN A 194 -8.11 -2.20 -13.32
N SER A 195 -7.66 -3.02 -14.27
CA SER A 195 -7.55 -4.46 -14.06
C SER A 195 -6.24 -4.80 -13.36
N VAL A 196 -6.34 -5.35 -12.15
CA VAL A 196 -5.22 -5.79 -11.32
C VAL A 196 -5.09 -7.31 -11.45
N THR A 197 -3.93 -7.79 -11.85
CA THR A 197 -3.65 -9.24 -12.00
C THR A 197 -2.54 -9.67 -11.05
N TRP A 198 -2.82 -10.67 -10.21
CA TRP A 198 -1.82 -11.20 -9.28
C TRP A 198 -1.80 -12.73 -9.27
N LEU A 199 -0.63 -13.28 -8.92
CA LEU A 199 -0.41 -14.71 -8.78
C LEU A 199 -0.44 -15.10 -7.31
N VAL A 200 -1.29 -16.06 -6.95
CA VAL A 200 -1.25 -16.73 -5.65
C VAL A 200 -0.60 -18.10 -5.83
N PRO A 201 0.61 -18.33 -5.27
CA PRO A 201 1.26 -19.63 -5.35
C PRO A 201 0.51 -20.65 -4.50
N TYR A 202 0.57 -21.92 -4.91
CA TYR A 202 0.04 -23.01 -4.08
C TYR A 202 0.80 -23.12 -2.75
N ASN A 203 0.09 -23.49 -1.69
CA ASN A 203 0.64 -23.62 -0.34
C ASN A 203 1.42 -24.93 -0.19
N PHE A 204 2.49 -25.09 -0.96
CA PHE A 204 3.46 -26.16 -0.80
C PHE A 204 4.61 -25.71 0.10
N VAL A 205 5.29 -26.69 0.72
CA VAL A 205 6.53 -26.41 1.43
C VAL A 205 7.57 -26.00 0.39
N GLN A 206 8.00 -24.75 0.44
CA GLN A 206 8.99 -24.19 -0.47
C GLN A 206 10.37 -24.20 0.21
N GLU A 207 11.36 -24.74 -0.50
CA GLU A 207 12.76 -24.55 -0.14
C GLU A 207 13.22 -23.17 -0.61
N VAL A 208 14.05 -22.51 0.21
CA VAL A 208 14.56 -21.16 -0.02
C VAL A 208 15.90 -21.28 -0.76
N PRO A 209 15.98 -20.99 -2.08
CA PRO A 209 17.20 -21.22 -2.85
C PRO A 209 18.32 -20.25 -2.44
N PRO A 210 19.57 -20.72 -2.26
CA PRO A 210 20.68 -19.87 -1.79
C PRO A 210 21.16 -18.84 -2.83
N ASP A 211 20.84 -19.05 -4.11
CA ASP A 211 21.32 -18.18 -5.21
C ASP A 211 20.63 -16.81 -5.26
N ILE A 212 19.53 -16.65 -4.53
CA ILE A 212 18.69 -15.45 -4.57
C ILE A 212 19.14 -14.43 -3.50
N ASP A 213 19.33 -13.17 -3.90
CA ASP A 213 19.64 -12.08 -2.97
C ASP A 213 18.37 -11.59 -2.25
N TYR A 214 18.00 -12.28 -1.17
CA TYR A 214 16.86 -11.91 -0.32
C TYR A 214 17.00 -10.53 0.32
N ARG A 215 18.21 -9.98 0.45
CA ARG A 215 18.38 -8.64 1.00
C ARG A 215 17.81 -7.59 0.06
N VAL A 216 17.98 -7.78 -1.25
CA VAL A 216 17.36 -6.95 -2.29
C VAL A 216 15.85 -7.13 -2.27
N MET A 217 15.36 -8.37 -2.24
CA MET A 217 13.92 -8.65 -2.20
C MET A 217 13.25 -8.02 -0.97
N MET A 218 13.89 -8.06 0.19
CA MET A 218 13.38 -7.43 1.42
C MET A 218 13.25 -5.90 1.31
N THR A 219 14.09 -5.26 0.49
CA THR A 219 13.95 -3.81 0.27
C THR A 219 12.79 -3.48 -0.66
N PHE A 220 12.49 -4.33 -1.64
CA PHE A 220 11.28 -4.22 -2.43
C PHE A 220 10.03 -4.48 -1.59
N LEU A 221 10.05 -5.56 -0.79
CA LEU A 221 8.94 -5.92 0.10
C LEU A 221 8.60 -4.80 1.08
N GLU A 222 9.61 -4.12 1.64
CA GLU A 222 9.38 -2.96 2.53
C GLU A 222 8.62 -1.82 1.83
N PHE A 223 8.95 -1.55 0.57
CA PHE A 223 8.26 -0.54 -0.23
C PHE A 223 6.84 -0.99 -0.58
N TYR A 224 6.69 -2.22 -1.04
CA TYR A 224 5.40 -2.80 -1.40
C TYR A 224 4.45 -2.93 -0.20
N GLU A 225 4.95 -3.27 0.99
CA GLU A 225 4.16 -3.27 2.23
C GLU A 225 3.52 -1.89 2.47
N THR A 226 4.31 -0.81 2.31
CA THR A 226 3.79 0.55 2.47
C THR A 226 2.83 0.96 1.35
N GLN A 227 3.10 0.58 0.11
CA GLN A 227 2.20 0.82 -1.03
C GLN A 227 0.85 0.13 -0.83
N LEU A 228 0.85 -1.17 -0.53
CA LEU A 228 -0.36 -1.96 -0.28
C LEU A 228 -1.16 -1.41 0.91
N HIS A 229 -0.49 -0.95 1.96
CA HIS A 229 -1.15 -0.30 3.09
C HIS A 229 -1.90 0.98 2.69
N PHE A 230 -1.28 1.86 1.91
CA PHE A 230 -1.96 3.06 1.39
C PHE A 230 -3.13 2.71 0.48
N ILE A 231 -2.97 1.67 -0.35
CA ILE A 231 -4.03 1.23 -1.25
C ILE A 231 -5.22 0.69 -0.46
N ASN A 232 -4.98 -0.29 0.42
CA ASN A 232 -6.02 -0.87 1.27
C ASN A 232 -6.73 0.20 2.11
N PHE A 233 -5.99 1.14 2.71
CA PHE A 233 -6.59 2.25 3.46
C PHE A 233 -7.63 3.01 2.63
N ARG A 234 -7.30 3.40 1.40
CA ARG A 234 -8.22 4.14 0.53
C ARG A 234 -9.37 3.28 0.01
N LEU A 235 -9.11 2.01 -0.31
CA LEU A 235 -10.14 1.06 -0.76
C LEU A 235 -11.19 0.80 0.33
N TYR A 236 -10.76 0.56 1.57
CA TYR A 236 -11.67 0.37 2.70
C TYR A 236 -12.50 1.63 3.01
N ASN A 237 -11.88 2.81 2.96
CA ASN A 237 -12.61 4.07 3.12
C ASN A 237 -13.64 4.30 2.00
N THR A 238 -13.36 3.84 0.78
CA THR A 238 -14.31 3.92 -0.34
C THR A 238 -15.54 3.02 -0.10
N LEU A 239 -15.39 1.91 0.62
CA LEU A 239 -16.49 1.05 1.08
C LEU A 239 -17.16 1.56 2.38
N GLY A 240 -16.71 2.67 2.96
CA GLY A 240 -17.21 3.16 4.26
C GLY A 240 -16.82 2.29 5.46
N LEU A 241 -15.74 1.51 5.35
CA LEU A 241 -15.24 0.62 6.40
C LEU A 241 -14.02 1.21 7.10
N LYS A 242 -13.94 1.00 8.41
CA LYS A 242 -12.80 1.45 9.22
C LYS A 242 -11.55 0.63 8.90
N TYR A 243 -10.41 1.32 8.74
CA TYR A 243 -9.11 0.70 8.49
C TYR A 243 -8.12 1.01 9.62
N PRO A 244 -7.29 0.04 10.07
CA PRO A 244 -7.25 -1.37 9.66
C PRO A 244 -8.45 -2.17 10.21
N PRO A 245 -8.94 -3.19 9.48
CA PRO A 245 -10.01 -4.05 9.97
C PRO A 245 -9.54 -4.81 11.20
N GLN A 246 -10.40 -4.91 12.22
CA GLN A 246 -10.08 -5.66 13.42
C GLN A 246 -10.08 -7.16 13.11
N VAL A 247 -9.10 -7.88 13.65
CA VAL A 247 -9.03 -9.33 13.51
C VAL A 247 -9.54 -9.94 14.80
N ASP A 248 -10.52 -10.83 14.70
CA ASP A 248 -10.97 -11.62 15.83
C ASP A 248 -9.89 -12.64 16.20
N LEU A 249 -9.28 -12.50 17.38
CA LEU A 249 -8.16 -13.33 17.83
C LEU A 249 -8.53 -14.82 17.84
N GLN A 250 -9.76 -15.16 18.25
CA GLN A 250 -10.22 -16.55 18.28
C GLN A 250 -10.33 -17.14 16.87
N LYS A 251 -10.73 -16.32 15.90
CA LYS A 251 -10.80 -16.73 14.50
C LYS A 251 -9.43 -16.71 13.80
N SER A 252 -8.51 -15.88 14.27
CA SER A 252 -7.16 -15.81 13.73
C SER A 252 -6.36 -17.08 13.99
N ASP A 253 -6.49 -17.67 15.19
CA ASP A 253 -5.81 -18.90 15.59
C ASP A 253 -6.26 -20.13 14.78
N ALA A 254 -7.53 -20.12 14.34
CA ALA A 254 -8.12 -21.18 13.52
C ALA A 254 -7.84 -21.02 12.01
N ASN A 255 -6.88 -20.18 11.60
CA ASN A 255 -6.53 -19.95 10.19
C ASN A 255 -7.76 -19.59 9.32
N LEU A 256 -8.69 -18.76 9.83
CA LEU A 256 -9.95 -18.43 9.10
C LEU A 256 -9.76 -17.61 7.80
N GLY A 257 -8.54 -17.27 7.41
CA GLY A 257 -8.27 -16.60 6.14
C GLY A 257 -9.03 -15.28 6.04
N ILE A 258 -9.97 -15.19 5.10
CA ILE A 258 -10.76 -13.98 4.83
C ILE A 258 -11.84 -13.77 5.90
N ASN A 259 -12.34 -14.83 6.54
CA ASN A 259 -13.40 -14.77 7.58
C ASN A 259 -12.93 -14.23 8.94
N ALA A 260 -11.64 -13.97 9.13
CA ALA A 260 -11.11 -13.53 10.42
C ALA A 260 -11.36 -12.03 10.72
N PHE A 261 -11.77 -11.25 9.72
CA PHE A 261 -11.96 -9.81 9.88
C PHE A 261 -13.36 -9.45 10.40
N LEU A 262 -13.39 -8.62 11.42
CA LEU A 262 -14.57 -7.91 11.92
C LEU A 262 -14.67 -6.57 11.17
N LEU A 263 -15.76 -6.37 10.45
CA LEU A 263 -15.98 -5.18 9.64
C LEU A 263 -16.83 -4.18 10.43
N GLU A 264 -16.21 -3.08 10.83
CA GLU A 264 -16.89 -1.92 11.43
C GLU A 264 -17.17 -0.90 10.33
N GLN A 265 -18.43 -0.48 10.19
CA GLN A 265 -18.78 0.67 9.37
C GLN A 265 -18.37 1.96 10.08
N ILE A 266 -17.93 2.95 9.30
CA ILE A 266 -17.61 4.28 9.83
C ILE A 266 -18.94 4.95 10.21
N SER A 267 -19.32 4.90 11.48
CA SER A 267 -20.40 5.73 12.00
C SER A 267 -19.95 7.20 12.01
N SER A 268 -20.81 8.09 11.54
CA SER A 268 -20.58 9.54 11.48
C SER A 268 -20.52 10.24 12.85
N GLU A 269 -20.21 9.51 13.92
CA GLU A 269 -20.23 10.00 15.31
C GLU A 269 -18.85 10.05 15.99
N ASP A 270 -17.76 9.66 15.32
CA ASP A 270 -16.41 9.78 15.87
C ASP A 270 -15.64 10.98 15.26
N PRO A 271 -15.62 12.15 15.93
CA PRO A 271 -14.71 13.22 15.57
C PRO A 271 -13.27 12.87 16.01
N GLU A 272 -12.36 12.85 15.04
CA GLU A 272 -10.89 12.94 15.18
C GLU A 272 -10.20 11.93 16.11
N ALA A 273 -9.86 10.76 15.58
CA ALA A 273 -8.73 9.98 16.08
C ALA A 273 -7.40 10.70 15.76
N THR A 274 -6.96 11.55 16.67
CA THR A 274 -5.56 12.02 16.73
C THR A 274 -4.63 10.83 17.03
N PRO A 275 -3.44 10.72 16.41
CA PRO A 275 -2.51 9.63 16.67
C PRO A 275 -1.86 9.79 18.05
N ALA A 276 -2.25 8.95 19.00
CA ALA A 276 -1.62 8.86 20.31
C ALA A 276 -0.18 8.32 20.20
N ALA A 277 0.79 9.13 20.62
CA ALA A 277 2.11 8.68 21.03
C ALA A 277 2.02 8.03 22.44
N PRO A 278 2.91 7.10 22.80
CA PRO A 278 2.77 6.27 23.98
C PRO A 278 3.35 6.97 25.21
N ASP A 279 2.71 6.84 26.37
CA ASP A 279 3.39 7.12 27.63
C ASP A 279 3.01 6.17 28.76
N ALA A 280 4.03 5.81 29.52
CA ALA A 280 4.00 4.88 30.63
C ALA A 280 3.78 5.60 31.97
N ALA A 281 2.95 4.97 32.81
CA ALA A 281 2.97 4.94 34.28
C ALA A 281 2.80 6.23 35.14
N LYS A 282 1.59 6.33 35.73
CA LYS A 282 1.21 6.51 37.16
C LYS A 282 1.99 7.49 38.06
N THR A 283 1.27 8.45 38.68
CA THR A 283 0.98 8.50 40.15
C THR A 283 -0.08 9.55 40.56
N VAL A 284 -1.19 9.02 41.09
CA VAL A 284 -2.11 9.39 42.20
C VAL A 284 -2.37 10.83 42.71
N THR A 285 -3.68 11.12 42.79
CA THR A 285 -4.51 11.76 43.86
C THR A 285 -4.85 13.26 43.89
N ALA A 286 -6.18 13.48 43.87
CA ALA A 286 -7.01 14.43 44.64
C ALA A 286 -7.08 15.90 44.19
N GLN A 287 -8.22 16.29 43.58
CA GLN A 287 -9.32 16.99 44.28
C GLN A 287 -10.47 17.34 43.29
N LYS A 288 -11.70 17.06 43.72
CA LYS A 288 -12.96 17.52 43.09
C LYS A 288 -13.19 18.99 43.41
N LYS A 289 -13.60 19.79 42.41
CA LYS A 289 -14.74 20.76 42.41
C LYS A 289 -14.47 21.90 41.41
N ALA A 290 -15.30 22.01 40.38
CA ALA A 290 -15.94 23.24 39.89
C ALA A 290 -16.40 23.03 38.45
N SER A 291 -17.71 22.81 38.31
CA SER A 291 -18.47 22.71 37.09
C SER A 291 -18.80 24.08 36.51
N ASN A 292 -19.04 24.09 35.19
CA ASN A 292 -19.98 24.97 34.49
C ASN A 292 -19.62 26.46 34.41
N GLY A 293 -18.75 26.83 33.46
CA GLY A 293 -18.59 28.21 33.00
C GLY A 293 -18.45 28.37 31.48
N GLU A 294 -17.81 27.42 30.79
CA GLU A 294 -17.25 27.73 29.45
C GLU A 294 -18.08 27.18 28.27
N LYS A 295 -19.05 26.29 28.50
CA LYS A 295 -19.89 25.72 27.43
C LYS A 295 -20.99 26.67 26.91
N LYS A 296 -21.35 27.72 27.66
CA LYS A 296 -22.41 28.67 27.26
C LYS A 296 -21.92 29.78 26.31
N GLN A 297 -20.63 30.14 26.33
CA GLN A 297 -20.08 31.19 25.46
C GLN A 297 -19.73 30.70 24.04
N GLN A 298 -19.48 29.39 23.86
CA GLN A 298 -19.19 28.83 22.54
C GLN A 298 -20.47 28.58 21.71
N GLN A 299 -21.59 28.18 22.34
CA GLN A 299 -22.86 28.00 21.62
C GLN A 299 -23.49 29.32 21.15
N ALA A 300 -23.28 30.43 21.87
CA ALA A 300 -23.80 31.74 21.46
C ALA A 300 -23.06 32.32 20.23
N LYS A 301 -21.78 31.99 20.04
CA LYS A 301 -20.99 32.42 18.87
C LYS A 301 -21.31 31.63 17.60
N ILE A 302 -21.71 30.37 17.74
CA ILE A 302 -22.09 29.53 16.60
C ILE A 302 -23.45 29.96 16.05
N LYS A 303 -24.41 30.31 16.91
CA LYS A 303 -25.71 30.83 16.48
C LYS A 303 -25.63 32.17 15.74
N SER A 304 -24.81 33.11 16.22
CA SER A 304 -24.68 34.42 15.56
C SER A 304 -23.89 34.39 14.24
N LEU A 305 -23.12 33.33 13.99
CA LEU A 305 -22.47 33.07 12.70
C LEU A 305 -23.41 32.40 11.70
N GLN A 306 -24.33 31.55 12.17
CA GLN A 306 -25.36 30.93 11.33
C GLN A 306 -26.39 31.95 10.84
N GLU A 307 -26.82 32.89 11.70
CA GLU A 307 -27.72 33.98 11.29
C GLU A 307 -27.08 34.88 10.20
N LYS A 308 -25.78 35.17 10.31
CA LYS A 308 -25.06 35.99 9.31
C LYS A 308 -24.79 35.28 7.98
N MET A 309 -24.76 33.95 7.95
CA MET A 309 -24.66 33.21 6.67
C MET A 309 -26.01 33.17 5.94
N GLN A 310 -27.12 33.27 6.67
CA GLN A 310 -28.45 33.23 6.10
C GLN A 310 -28.82 34.57 5.45
N ASP A 311 -28.41 35.70 6.05
CA ASP A 311 -28.59 37.05 5.48
C ASP A 311 -27.78 37.31 4.18
N ILE A 312 -26.74 36.52 3.91
CA ILE A 312 -25.92 36.62 2.68
C ILE A 312 -26.56 35.81 1.54
N LEU A 313 -27.20 34.67 1.85
CA LEU A 313 -27.89 33.83 0.87
C LEU A 313 -29.21 34.45 0.39
N GLU A 314 -29.85 35.30 1.19
CA GLU A 314 -31.10 35.97 0.82
C GLU A 314 -30.90 37.24 -0.06
N ASN A 315 -29.67 37.79 -0.14
CA ASN A 315 -29.37 39.00 -0.93
C ASN A 315 -28.82 38.76 -2.35
N GLU A 316 -28.57 37.51 -2.76
CA GLU A 316 -28.11 37.19 -4.12
C GLU A 316 -29.24 36.82 -5.11
N ASN A 317 -30.51 36.80 -4.66
CA ASN A 317 -31.65 36.37 -5.48
C ASN A 317 -32.53 37.50 -6.06
N GLU A 318 -32.16 38.77 -5.91
CA GLU A 318 -32.91 39.91 -6.50
C GLU A 318 -32.10 40.67 -7.58
N SER A 319 -31.62 39.98 -8.61
CA SER A 319 -31.32 40.67 -9.88
C SER A 319 -31.27 39.70 -11.06
N LYS A 320 -32.43 39.48 -11.69
CA LYS A 320 -32.56 39.18 -13.13
C LYS A 320 -34.03 39.21 -13.58
N SER A 321 -34.41 40.17 -14.40
CA SER A 321 -35.40 40.00 -15.48
C SER A 321 -35.36 41.14 -16.51
N GLN A 322 -35.67 40.75 -17.76
CA GLN A 322 -35.89 41.49 -19.03
C GLN A 322 -34.67 41.73 -19.95
N GLU A 323 -34.49 40.94 -21.03
CA GLU A 323 -35.12 40.97 -22.40
C GLU A 323 -34.38 41.97 -23.33
N ASP A 324 -33.99 41.77 -24.60
CA ASP A 324 -34.49 40.92 -25.71
C ASP A 324 -33.53 40.94 -26.97
N VAL A 325 -33.80 40.02 -27.92
CA VAL A 325 -33.51 39.88 -29.40
C VAL A 325 -32.09 39.94 -30.03
N GLY A 326 -31.80 38.94 -30.90
CA GLY A 326 -30.98 39.16 -32.13
C GLY A 326 -30.39 37.90 -32.82
N GLU A 327 -31.03 37.47 -33.92
CA GLU A 327 -30.84 36.32 -34.82
C GLU A 327 -29.45 35.96 -35.43
N ASP A 328 -29.33 34.65 -35.70
CA ASP A 328 -28.75 33.89 -36.83
C ASP A 328 -27.26 33.96 -37.25
N ILE A 329 -26.65 32.76 -37.44
CA ILE A 329 -26.19 32.20 -38.74
C ILE A 329 -25.45 30.86 -38.54
N ASN A 330 -25.96 29.80 -39.20
CA ASN A 330 -25.34 28.61 -39.84
C ASN A 330 -24.29 27.76 -39.07
N ALA A 331 -24.58 26.48 -38.81
CA ALA A 331 -24.52 25.31 -39.71
C ALA A 331 -23.18 24.56 -39.55
N ASP A 332 -23.23 23.37 -38.94
CA ASP A 332 -22.71 22.14 -39.55
C ASP A 332 -23.06 20.95 -38.65
N LEU A 333 -23.88 20.06 -39.23
CA LEU A 333 -24.21 18.74 -38.75
C LEU A 333 -23.14 17.78 -39.30
N GLU A 334 -22.32 17.20 -38.43
CA GLU A 334 -21.60 15.97 -38.72
C GLU A 334 -21.90 14.97 -37.60
N ASP A 335 -22.56 13.88 -38.02
CA ASP A 335 -22.91 12.72 -37.23
C ASP A 335 -21.65 12.01 -36.70
N GLU A 336 -21.40 12.10 -35.40
CA GLU A 336 -20.67 11.07 -34.66
C GLU A 336 -21.63 10.52 -33.60
N GLU A 337 -22.11 9.30 -33.85
CA GLU A 337 -22.85 8.47 -32.90
C GLU A 337 -21.99 8.28 -31.65
N ALA A 338 -22.14 9.18 -30.69
CA ALA A 338 -21.71 8.94 -29.32
C ALA A 338 -22.68 7.91 -28.74
N GLU A 339 -22.23 6.65 -28.71
CA GLU A 339 -22.80 5.66 -27.80
C GLU A 339 -22.68 6.24 -26.39
N GLU A 340 -23.79 6.78 -25.88
CA GLU A 340 -23.98 7.07 -24.48
C GLU A 340 -23.89 5.72 -23.76
N GLU A 341 -22.69 5.36 -23.29
CA GLU A 341 -22.52 4.34 -22.26
C GLU A 341 -23.20 4.87 -20.98
N GLU A 342 -24.52 4.74 -20.93
CA GLU A 342 -25.26 4.76 -19.69
C GLU A 342 -24.61 3.70 -18.80
N GLN A 343 -23.96 4.15 -17.72
CA GLN A 343 -23.56 3.28 -16.62
C GLN A 343 -24.83 2.78 -15.94
N GLU A 344 -25.48 1.80 -16.56
CA GLU A 344 -26.35 0.87 -15.88
C GLU A 344 -25.47 0.14 -14.85
N GLN A 345 -25.48 0.62 -13.61
CA GLN A 345 -25.22 -0.23 -12.45
C GLN A 345 -26.39 -1.20 -12.34
N GLY A 346 -26.48 -2.10 -13.32
CA GLY A 346 -27.29 -3.30 -13.26
C GLY A 346 -26.90 -4.01 -11.98
N THR A 347 -27.89 -4.28 -11.15
CA THR A 347 -27.74 -5.19 -10.02
C THR A 347 -27.47 -6.58 -10.61
N GLU A 348 -26.24 -6.83 -11.05
CA GLU A 348 -25.79 -8.14 -11.47
C GLU A 348 -26.15 -9.10 -10.35
N THR A 349 -27.06 -10.02 -10.67
CA THR A 349 -27.40 -11.09 -9.76
C THR A 349 -26.13 -11.91 -9.59
N LEU A 350 -25.43 -11.69 -8.48
CA LEU A 350 -24.18 -12.38 -8.18
C LEU A 350 -24.37 -13.89 -8.39
N LEU A 351 -23.46 -14.51 -9.13
CA LEU A 351 -23.60 -15.88 -9.63
C LEU A 351 -23.95 -16.90 -8.54
N PHE A 352 -23.40 -16.73 -7.34
CA PHE A 352 -23.62 -17.64 -6.21
C PHE A 352 -24.50 -17.06 -5.11
N LYS A 353 -25.28 -16.02 -5.41
CA LYS A 353 -26.20 -15.42 -4.44
C LYS A 353 -27.17 -16.47 -3.90
N LYS A 354 -27.25 -16.58 -2.56
CA LYS A 354 -28.04 -17.58 -1.80
C LYS A 354 -27.56 -19.04 -1.92
N LEU A 355 -26.47 -19.32 -2.64
CA LEU A 355 -25.88 -20.65 -2.65
C LEU A 355 -24.93 -20.84 -1.47
N LYS A 356 -25.01 -22.02 -0.84
CA LYS A 356 -24.11 -22.46 0.22
C LYS A 356 -23.23 -23.60 -0.29
N PHE A 357 -21.93 -23.38 -0.25
CA PHE A 357 -20.91 -24.34 -0.64
C PHE A 357 -20.23 -24.95 0.58
N PHE A 358 -20.01 -26.26 0.57
CA PHE A 358 -19.20 -26.96 1.54
C PHE A 358 -17.93 -27.50 0.88
N LEU A 359 -16.75 -27.16 1.41
CA LEU A 359 -15.45 -27.57 0.90
C LEU A 359 -14.89 -28.72 1.74
N SER A 360 -14.60 -29.85 1.08
CA SER A 360 -13.89 -30.98 1.71
C SER A 360 -12.43 -30.65 2.01
N ARG A 361 -11.81 -31.44 2.90
CA ARG A 361 -10.42 -31.24 3.35
C ARG A 361 -9.38 -31.29 2.23
N GLU A 362 -9.65 -31.99 1.13
CA GLU A 362 -8.68 -32.23 0.05
C GLU A 362 -8.52 -31.03 -0.89
N VAL A 363 -9.50 -30.12 -0.88
CA VAL A 363 -9.62 -29.03 -1.85
C VAL A 363 -8.86 -27.78 -1.34
N PRO A 364 -8.21 -26.99 -2.20
CA PRO A 364 -7.47 -25.77 -1.80
C PRO A 364 -8.41 -24.67 -1.31
N ARG A 365 -8.76 -24.73 -0.01
CA ARG A 365 -9.73 -23.84 0.64
C ARG A 365 -9.49 -22.36 0.37
N ALA A 366 -8.27 -21.87 0.58
CA ALA A 366 -7.99 -20.43 0.51
C ALA A 366 -8.30 -19.81 -0.86
N LEU A 367 -8.10 -20.58 -1.94
CA LEU A 367 -8.36 -20.14 -3.30
C LEU A 367 -9.86 -20.14 -3.60
N LEU A 368 -10.56 -21.23 -3.28
CA LEU A 368 -12.00 -21.34 -3.51
C LEU A 368 -12.82 -20.43 -2.61
N GLU A 369 -12.38 -20.22 -1.36
CA GLU A 369 -13.02 -19.29 -0.43
C GLU A 369 -13.07 -17.88 -1.03
N LEU A 370 -11.97 -17.42 -1.65
CA LEU A 370 -11.93 -16.14 -2.35
C LEU A 370 -12.90 -16.12 -3.53
N MET A 371 -12.85 -17.14 -4.40
CA MET A 371 -13.72 -17.21 -5.59
C MET A 371 -15.20 -17.20 -5.21
N ILE A 372 -15.62 -18.10 -4.33
CA ILE A 372 -17.04 -18.27 -3.97
C ILE A 372 -17.58 -16.99 -3.33
N LYS A 373 -16.82 -16.37 -2.41
CA LYS A 373 -17.23 -15.13 -1.76
C LYS A 373 -17.29 -13.95 -2.71
N SER A 374 -16.31 -13.81 -3.61
CA SER A 374 -16.32 -12.76 -4.63
C SER A 374 -17.56 -12.80 -5.52
N PHE A 375 -18.19 -13.97 -5.69
CA PHE A 375 -19.45 -14.14 -6.41
C PHE A 375 -20.70 -14.28 -5.50
N GLY A 376 -20.60 -13.86 -4.22
CA GLY A 376 -21.74 -13.75 -3.30
C GLY A 376 -22.22 -15.05 -2.64
N GLY A 377 -21.44 -16.14 -2.75
CA GLY A 377 -21.75 -17.42 -2.12
C GLY A 377 -21.30 -17.50 -0.66
N ALA A 378 -22.03 -18.27 0.14
CA ALA A 378 -21.59 -18.64 1.49
C ALA A 378 -20.75 -19.92 1.42
N VAL A 379 -19.65 -19.97 2.19
CA VAL A 379 -18.70 -21.09 2.14
C VAL A 379 -18.41 -21.62 3.54
N GLY A 380 -18.57 -22.92 3.70
CA GLY A 380 -18.16 -23.72 4.85
C GLY A 380 -17.09 -24.72 4.44
N TRP A 381 -16.36 -25.25 5.41
CA TRP A 381 -15.30 -26.22 5.15
C TRP A 381 -15.21 -27.27 6.25
N GLU A 382 -14.57 -28.37 5.93
CA GLU A 382 -14.22 -29.38 6.91
C GLU A 382 -13.06 -28.90 7.80
N GLY A 383 -13.31 -28.70 9.10
CA GLY A 383 -12.29 -28.35 10.08
C GLY A 383 -12.67 -27.20 11.03
N PRO A 384 -11.74 -26.80 11.91
CA PRO A 384 -12.00 -25.76 12.90
C PRO A 384 -12.29 -24.42 12.21
N GLY A 385 -13.22 -23.65 12.80
CA GLY A 385 -13.55 -22.32 12.30
C GLY A 385 -14.53 -22.25 11.13
N SER A 386 -15.07 -23.39 10.68
CA SER A 386 -16.11 -23.38 9.64
C SER A 386 -17.37 -22.65 10.12
N PRO A 387 -17.97 -21.78 9.29
CA PRO A 387 -19.25 -21.13 9.60
C PRO A 387 -20.41 -22.10 9.83
N PHE A 388 -20.40 -23.25 9.15
CA PHE A 388 -21.43 -24.30 9.27
C PHE A 388 -20.82 -25.71 9.09
N PRO A 389 -21.38 -26.74 9.76
CA PRO A 389 -20.92 -28.13 9.63
C PRO A 389 -21.42 -28.78 8.33
N GLU A 390 -20.84 -29.93 7.96
CA GLU A 390 -21.25 -30.72 6.79
C GLU A 390 -22.70 -31.21 6.87
N SER A 391 -23.21 -31.44 8.07
CA SER A 391 -24.57 -31.92 8.32
C SER A 391 -25.66 -30.85 8.18
N ASP A 392 -25.31 -29.62 7.77
CA ASP A 392 -26.27 -28.54 7.60
C ASP A 392 -27.13 -28.77 6.34
N GLU A 393 -28.43 -29.00 6.53
CA GLU A 393 -29.40 -29.24 5.44
C GLU A 393 -29.51 -28.06 4.46
N SER A 394 -29.04 -26.87 4.84
CA SER A 394 -29.06 -25.69 3.96
C SER A 394 -27.90 -25.65 2.95
N ILE A 395 -26.97 -26.62 3.00
CA ILE A 395 -25.90 -26.76 2.01
C ILE A 395 -26.50 -27.10 0.64
N THR A 396 -26.10 -26.35 -0.38
CA THR A 396 -26.59 -26.54 -1.75
C THR A 396 -25.61 -27.32 -2.63
N HIS A 397 -24.31 -27.12 -2.41
CA HIS A 397 -23.25 -27.70 -3.24
C HIS A 397 -22.11 -28.17 -2.34
N GLN A 398 -21.59 -29.36 -2.62
CA GLN A 398 -20.42 -29.92 -1.95
C GLN A 398 -19.29 -30.06 -2.96
N VAL A 399 -18.11 -29.52 -2.63
CA VAL A 399 -16.92 -29.56 -3.50
C VAL A 399 -15.95 -30.59 -2.93
N VAL A 400 -15.74 -31.64 -3.71
CA VAL A 400 -14.87 -32.79 -3.42
C VAL A 400 -13.94 -33.05 -4.60
N ASP A 401 -12.72 -33.49 -4.31
CA ASP A 401 -11.78 -33.99 -5.32
C ASP A 401 -11.88 -35.53 -5.46
N ARG A 402 -12.25 -36.23 -4.37
CA ARG A 402 -12.40 -37.69 -4.32
C ARG A 402 -13.74 -38.13 -3.78
#